data_AF-A0A7X7T7I9-F1
#
_entry.id   AF-A0A7X7T7I9-F1
#
_cell.length_a   1.000
_cell.length_b   1.000
_cell.length_c   1.000
_cell.angle_alpha   90.00
_cell.angle_beta   90.00
_cell.angle_gamma   90.00
#
_symmetry.space_group_name_H-M   'P 1'
#
loop_
_entity.id
_entity.type
_entity.pdbx_description
1 polymer ?
#
loop_
_entity_poly.entity_id
_entity_poly.type
_entity_poly.pdbx_seq_one_letter_code
_entity_poly.pdbx_strand_id
1 'polypeptide(L)' 'TLYAADGTKVAEREVTLPPHASVQERLETMLGRPLDSFAVGTYGLTVLPLDDTPNGVQGRSWAYVSMVDNITGDPTNWW' A
#
# COMPACT_ATOMS: atom_id res chain seq x y z
N THR A 1 -0.42 1.86 -2.43
CA THR A 1 -1.25 1.43 -3.59
C THR A 1 -1.21 -0.06 -3.75
N LEU A 2 -2.36 -0.69 -4.03
CA LEU A 2 -2.53 -2.13 -4.22
C LEU A 2 -2.85 -2.43 -5.69
N TYR A 3 -2.19 -3.43 -6.25
CA TYR A 3 -2.32 -3.88 -7.63
C TYR A 3 -2.75 -5.34 -7.69
N ALA A 4 -3.66 -5.66 -8.59
CA ALA A 4 -3.98 -7.05 -8.94
C ALA A 4 -2.87 -7.66 -9.82
N ALA A 5 -2.94 -8.97 -10.05
CA ALA A 5 -1.92 -9.73 -10.79
C ALA A 5 -1.74 -9.27 -12.25
N ASP A 6 -2.75 -8.64 -12.84
CA ASP A 6 -2.71 -8.05 -14.18
C ASP A 6 -2.10 -6.63 -14.20
N GLY A 7 -1.67 -6.11 -13.05
CA GLY A 7 -1.16 -4.75 -12.89
C GLY A 7 -2.26 -3.69 -12.71
N THR A 8 -3.54 -4.07 -12.65
CA THR A 8 -4.63 -3.14 -12.41
C THR A 8 -4.56 -2.59 -10.99
N LYS A 9 -4.61 -1.26 -10.83
CA LYS A 9 -4.72 -0.60 -9.52
C LYS A 9 -6.11 -0.87 -8.92
N VAL A 10 -6.16 -1.60 -7.82
CA VAL A 10 -7.43 -1.99 -7.17
C VAL A 10 -7.77 -1.20 -5.90
N ALA A 11 -6.75 -0.60 -5.26
CA ALA A 11 -6.95 0.29 -4.13
C ALA A 11 -5.78 1.27 -3.97
N GLU A 12 -6.06 2.45 -3.45
CA GLU A 12 -5.06 3.47 -3.15
C GLU A 12 -5.53 4.32 -1.99
N ARG A 13 -4.58 4.71 -1.14
CA ARG A 13 -4.80 5.67 -0.07
C ARG A 13 -3.53 6.47 0.15
N GLU A 14 -3.70 7.76 0.33
CA GLU A 14 -2.65 8.66 0.81
C GLU A 14 -2.71 8.74 2.34
N VAL A 15 -1.54 8.65 2.99
CA VAL A 15 -1.40 8.76 4.44
C VAL A 15 -0.38 9.85 4.73
N THR A 16 -0.81 10.91 5.41
CA THR A 16 0.07 11.99 5.87
C THR A 16 0.62 11.63 7.25
N LEU A 17 1.95 11.60 7.38
CA LEU A 17 2.64 11.38 8.65
C LEU A 17 3.31 12.68 9.12
N PRO A 18 3.11 13.11 10.37
CA PRO A 18 3.92 14.15 10.97
C PRO A 18 5.41 13.76 11.03
N PRO A 19 6.32 14.73 11.18
CA PRO A 19 7.74 14.44 11.38
C PRO A 19 7.97 13.43 12.52
N HIS A 20 8.79 12.42 12.26
CA HIS A 20 9.11 11.32 13.19
C HIS A 20 7.94 10.43 13.62
N ALA A 21 6.76 10.58 13.03
CA ALA A 21 5.65 9.69 13.28
C ALA A 21 5.85 8.33 12.58
N SER A 22 5.25 7.29 13.16
CA SER A 22 5.10 5.99 12.53
C SER A 22 3.64 5.56 12.64
N VAL A 23 3.17 4.81 11.65
CA VAL A 23 1.84 4.21 11.66
C VAL A 23 2.01 2.72 11.40
N GLN A 24 1.34 1.93 12.24
CA GLN A 24 1.24 0.49 12.11
C GLN A 24 -0.22 0.11 12.27
N GLU A 25 -0.81 -0.39 11.19
CA GLU A 25 -2.23 -0.74 11.13
C GLU A 25 -2.41 -2.06 10.37
N ARG A 26 -3.57 -2.70 10.57
CA ARG A 26 -4.00 -3.79 9.72
C ARG A 26 -4.21 -3.27 8.29
N LEU A 27 -3.88 -4.07 7.29
CA LEU A 27 -3.94 -3.63 5.89
C LEU A 27 -5.34 -3.16 5.46
N GLU A 28 -6.41 -3.82 5.93
CA GLU A 28 -7.79 -3.41 5.69
C GLU A 28 -8.12 -2.02 6.26
N THR A 29 -7.61 -1.71 7.46
CA THR A 29 -7.72 -0.39 8.08
C THR A 29 -6.92 0.63 7.28
N MET A 30 -5.71 0.27 6.87
CA MET A 30 -4.84 1.12 6.07
C MET A 30 -5.45 1.40 4.68
N LEU A 31 -6.15 0.45 4.05
CA LEU A 31 -6.82 0.67 2.76
C LEU A 31 -8.23 1.27 2.88
N GLY A 32 -8.79 1.34 4.09
CA GLY A 32 -10.17 1.78 4.32
C GLY A 32 -11.23 0.85 3.72
N ARG A 33 -10.88 -0.41 3.45
CA ARG A 33 -11.78 -1.42 2.91
C ARG A 33 -11.39 -2.85 3.35
N PRO A 34 -12.37 -3.75 3.53
CA PRO A 34 -12.11 -5.15 3.86
C PRO A 34 -11.28 -5.88 2.79
N LEU A 35 -10.40 -6.82 3.17
CA LEU A 35 -9.60 -7.61 2.22
C LEU A 35 -10.42 -8.68 1.46
N ASP A 36 -11.50 -9.15 2.05
CA ASP A 36 -12.46 -10.08 1.42
C ASP A 36 -13.31 -9.40 0.33
N SER A 37 -13.29 -8.07 0.23
CA SER A 37 -13.91 -7.32 -0.86
C SER A 37 -13.16 -7.44 -2.19
N PHE A 38 -11.94 -8.00 -2.19
CA PHE A 38 -11.16 -8.27 -3.38
C PHE A 38 -11.34 -9.72 -3.83
N ALA A 39 -11.19 -10.00 -5.13
CA ALA A 39 -11.18 -11.36 -5.62
C ALA A 39 -10.05 -12.17 -4.93
N VAL A 40 -10.30 -13.44 -4.63
CA VAL A 40 -9.26 -14.30 -4.03
C VAL A 40 -8.00 -14.32 -4.90
N GLY A 41 -6.85 -14.04 -4.29
CA GLY A 41 -5.56 -14.07 -4.97
C GLY A 41 -4.44 -13.30 -4.27
N THR A 42 -3.32 -13.18 -4.98
CA THR A 42 -2.14 -12.42 -4.54
C THR A 42 -2.12 -11.04 -5.19
N TYR A 43 -1.75 -10.04 -4.39
CA TYR A 43 -1.72 -8.64 -4.77
C TYR A 43 -0.33 -8.04 -4.58
N GLY A 44 0.04 -7.12 -5.46
CA GLY A 44 1.23 -6.28 -5.27
C GLY A 44 0.88 -5.05 -4.45
N LEU A 45 1.55 -4.84 -3.32
CA LEU A 45 1.46 -3.64 -2.51
C LEU A 45 2.72 -2.81 -2.73
N THR A 46 2.56 -1.54 -3.09
CA THR A 46 3.65 -0.56 -3.04
C THR A 46 3.33 0.61 -2.13
N VAL A 47 4.34 1.12 -1.43
CA VAL A 47 4.30 2.41 -0.73
C VAL A 47 5.26 3.35 -1.42
N LEU A 48 4.72 4.48 -1.90
CA LEU A 48 5.49 5.55 -2.52
C LEU A 48 5.52 6.75 -1.56
N PRO A 49 6.69 7.23 -1.15
CA PRO A 49 6.78 8.49 -0.43
C PRO A 49 6.32 9.64 -1.33
N LEU A 50 5.66 10.62 -0.75
CA LEU A 50 5.34 11.90 -1.38
C LEU A 50 5.96 12.98 -0.50
N ASP A 51 7.04 13.62 -0.99
CA ASP A 51 7.75 14.63 -0.20
C ASP A 51 6.98 15.97 -0.22
N ASP A 52 6.29 16.27 -1.32
CA ASP A 52 5.46 17.48 -1.47
C ASP A 52 4.32 17.25 -2.47
N THR A 53 3.21 16.65 -2.00
CA THR A 53 2.01 16.38 -2.83
C THR A 53 1.45 17.65 -3.50
N PRO A 54 1.31 18.80 -2.80
CA PRO A 54 0.82 20.05 -3.42
C PRO A 54 1.64 20.53 -4.62
N ASN A 55 2.95 20.30 -4.61
CA ASN A 55 3.85 20.68 -5.71
C ASN A 55 4.23 19.51 -6.64
N GLY A 56 3.60 18.34 -6.47
CA GLY A 56 3.81 17.16 -7.30
C GLY A 56 5.21 16.53 -7.14
N VAL A 57 5.90 16.78 -6.02
CA VAL A 57 7.22 16.19 -5.78
C VAL A 57 7.05 14.79 -5.20
N GLN A 58 7.27 13.80 -6.06
CA GLN A 58 7.40 12.41 -5.63
C GLN A 58 8.58 12.27 -4.68
N GLY A 59 8.39 11.53 -3.60
CA GLY A 59 9.38 11.43 -2.54
C GLY A 59 10.63 10.67 -2.96
N ARG A 60 11.75 11.00 -2.31
CA ARG A 60 13.09 10.49 -2.67
C ARG A 60 13.41 9.10 -2.12
N SER A 61 12.56 8.53 -1.27
CA SER A 61 12.77 7.21 -0.70
C SER A 61 12.40 6.09 -1.68
N TRP A 62 13.02 4.93 -1.51
CA TRP A 62 12.75 3.76 -2.33
C TRP A 62 11.31 3.28 -2.12
N ALA A 63 10.65 2.90 -3.21
CA ALA A 63 9.35 2.27 -3.14
C ALA A 63 9.46 0.96 -2.35
N TYR A 64 8.67 0.81 -1.30
CA TYR A 64 8.55 -0.48 -0.62
C TYR A 64 7.62 -1.36 -1.42
N VAL A 65 7.97 -2.63 -1.65
CA VAL A 65 7.15 -3.60 -2.39
C VAL A 65 6.92 -4.87 -1.56
N SER A 66 5.67 -5.31 -1.50
CA SER A 66 5.27 -6.55 -0.85
C SER A 66 4.25 -7.28 -1.70
N MET A 67 4.25 -8.61 -1.65
CA MET A 67 3.09 -9.40 -2.06
C MET A 67 2.15 -9.55 -0.86
N VAL A 68 0.84 -9.58 -1.11
CA VAL A 68 -0.18 -9.78 -0.09
C VAL A 68 -1.15 -10.85 -0.58
N ASP A 69 -1.33 -11.90 0.21
CA ASP A 69 -2.44 -12.84 0.02
C ASP A 69 -3.69 -12.27 0.71
N ASN A 70 -4.79 -12.11 -0.03
CA ASN A 70 -5.97 -11.42 0.51
C ASN A 70 -6.87 -12.30 1.40
N ILE A 71 -6.62 -13.61 1.48
CA ILE A 71 -7.33 -14.52 2.40
C ILE A 71 -6.70 -14.45 3.78
N THR A 72 -5.38 -14.55 3.84
CA THR A 72 -4.62 -14.57 5.10
C THR A 72 -4.29 -13.17 5.60
N GLY A 73 -4.14 -12.21 4.68
CA GLY A 73 -3.67 -10.87 4.98
C GLY A 73 -2.15 -10.80 5.20
N ASP A 74 -1.42 -11.88 4.93
CA ASP A 74 0.01 -11.99 5.22
C ASP A 74 0.86 -11.31 4.12
N PRO A 75 1.67 -10.28 4.48
CA PRO A 75 2.60 -9.67 3.55
C PRO A 75 3.90 -10.49 3.44
N THR A 76 4.34 -10.75 2.22
CA THR A 76 5.71 -11.21 1.93
C THR A 76 6.49 -10.05 1.32
N ASN A 77 7.56 -9.63 2.01
CA ASN A 77 8.34 -8.45 1.63
C ASN A 77 9.46 -8.80 0.66
N TRP A 78 9.57 -8.03 -0.42
CA TRP A 78 10.61 -8.20 -1.44
C TRP A 78 11.48 -6.95 -1.35
N TRP A 79 12.59 -7.08 -0.60
CA TRP A 79 13.58 -6.02 -0.40
C TRP A 79 14.49 -5.86 -1.62
#